data_AF-A0A565CPJ5-F1
#
_entry.id   AF-A0A565CPJ5-F1
#
_cell.length_a   1.000
_cell.length_b   1.000
_cell.length_c   1.000
_cell.angle_alpha   90.00
_cell.angle_beta   90.00
_cell.angle_gamma   90.00
#
_symmetry.space_group_name_H-M   'P 1'
#
loop_
_entity.id
_entity.type
_entity.pdbx_description
1 polymer ?
#
loop_
_entity_poly.entity_id
_entity_poly.type
_entity_poly.pdbx_seq_one_letter_code
_entity_poly.pdbx_strand_id
1 'polypeptide(L)'
;MKARRSGDLLWKLKAKTKSLSETNTKNRLSQGDGKGYATQNDGPKTIEARERAMTIANNSVPPHYEVVLRDTHTNKKTKLVQDKVVDEILAVIEEARQIQLTHLSQAGSNAENLPRAK
;
A
#
# COMPACT_ATOMS: atom_id res chain seq x y z
N MET A 1 21.78 19.11 -42.90
CA MET A 1 21.39 18.63 -41.56
C MET A 1 22.23 19.37 -40.51
N LYS A 2 21.62 20.20 -39.65
CA LYS A 2 22.35 21.01 -38.65
C LYS A 2 22.52 20.16 -37.39
N ALA A 3 23.76 19.77 -37.08
CA ALA A 3 24.08 19.03 -35.87
C ALA A 3 23.57 19.82 -34.65
N ARG A 4 22.61 19.28 -33.90
CA ARG A 4 22.19 19.86 -32.62
C ARG A 4 23.41 19.79 -31.70
N ARG A 5 23.96 20.95 -31.35
CA ARG A 5 25.15 21.11 -30.51
C ARG A 5 24.97 20.33 -29.21
N SER A 6 25.87 19.39 -28.93
CA SER A 6 25.88 18.54 -27.73
C SER A 6 25.76 19.33 -26.42
N GLY A 7 26.23 20.58 -26.39
CA GLY A 7 26.10 21.49 -25.24
C GLY A 7 24.66 21.89 -24.88
N ASP A 8 23.79 22.07 -25.87
CA ASP A 8 22.37 22.44 -25.63
C ASP A 8 21.60 21.27 -24.98
N LEU A 9 22.00 20.02 -25.26
CA LEU A 9 21.45 18.80 -24.67
C LEU A 9 21.94 18.61 -23.22
N LEU A 10 23.22 18.87 -22.97
CA LEU A 10 23.82 18.77 -21.64
C LEU A 10 23.20 19.78 -20.65
N TRP A 11 22.93 21.02 -21.11
CA TRP A 11 22.30 22.03 -20.27
C TRP A 11 20.85 21.68 -19.93
N LYS A 12 20.07 21.18 -20.90
CA LYS A 12 18.70 20.71 -20.67
C LYS A 12 18.65 19.51 -19.73
N LEU A 13 19.61 18.58 -19.82
CA LEU A 13 19.76 17.48 -18.88
C LEU A 13 20.06 17.97 -17.46
N LYS A 14 20.98 18.94 -17.29
CA LYS A 14 21.27 19.55 -15.97
C LYS A 14 20.05 20.23 -15.35
N ALA A 15 19.28 20.98 -16.14
CA ALA A 15 18.06 21.63 -15.67
C ALA A 15 17.00 20.60 -15.25
N LYS A 16 16.80 19.54 -16.04
CA LYS A 16 15.88 18.44 -15.71
C LYS A 16 16.31 17.68 -14.45
N THR A 17 17.61 17.39 -14.31
CA THR A 17 18.16 16.73 -13.12
C THR A 17 17.97 17.57 -11.86
N LYS A 18 18.22 18.88 -11.94
CA LYS A 18 18.01 19.82 -10.83
C LYS A 18 16.54 19.90 -10.42
N SER A 19 15.64 20.06 -11.38
CA SER A 19 14.20 20.09 -11.11
C SER A 19 13.72 18.78 -10.47
N LEU A 20 14.17 17.64 -10.98
CA LEU A 20 13.80 16.33 -10.43
C LEU A 20 14.36 16.12 -9.01
N SER A 21 15.59 16.55 -8.74
CA SER A 21 16.18 16.41 -7.40
C SER A 21 15.51 17.32 -6.37
N GLU A 22 15.11 18.52 -6.75
CA GLU A 22 14.33 19.44 -5.90
C GLU A 22 12.96 18.85 -5.57
N THR A 23 12.23 18.34 -6.56
CA THR A 23 10.94 17.66 -6.34
C THR A 23 11.10 16.42 -5.46
N ASN A 24 12.08 15.56 -5.75
CA ASN A 24 12.33 14.37 -4.92
C ASN A 24 12.72 14.74 -3.49
N THR A 25 13.48 15.82 -3.30
CA THR A 25 13.85 16.31 -1.96
C THR A 25 12.63 16.83 -1.22
N LYS A 26 11.75 17.61 -1.88
CA LYS A 26 10.50 18.08 -1.28
C LYS A 26 9.57 16.92 -0.91
N ASN A 27 9.40 15.95 -1.82
CA ASN A 27 8.56 14.77 -1.57
C ASN A 27 9.15 13.87 -0.48
N ARG A 28 10.48 13.77 -0.40
CA ARG A 28 11.14 13.08 0.70
C ARG A 28 10.87 13.82 2.00
N LEU A 29 11.16 15.11 2.07
CA LEU A 29 11.00 15.90 3.29
C LEU A 29 9.53 16.14 3.69
N SER A 30 8.57 15.90 2.80
CA SER A 30 7.15 15.98 3.14
C SER A 30 6.85 14.93 4.21
N GLN A 31 6.49 15.37 5.40
CA GLN A 31 6.26 14.53 6.57
C GLN A 31 4.98 13.67 6.48
N GLY A 32 4.38 13.52 5.29
CA GLY A 32 3.13 12.78 5.08
C GLY A 32 2.05 13.14 6.10
N ASP A 33 1.69 14.43 6.18
CA ASP A 33 0.74 14.95 7.19
C ASP A 33 1.13 14.66 8.66
N GLY A 34 2.43 14.61 8.94
CA GLY A 34 2.97 14.30 10.28
C GLY A 34 3.12 12.80 10.57
N LYS A 35 2.80 11.93 9.60
CA LYS A 35 2.90 10.46 9.74
C LYS A 35 4.31 9.93 9.43
N GLY A 36 5.20 10.80 8.94
CA GLY A 36 6.59 10.48 8.66
C GLY A 36 6.81 9.97 7.23
N TYR A 37 7.91 9.26 7.03
CA TYR A 37 8.29 8.73 5.72
C TYR A 37 7.53 7.44 5.39
N ALA A 38 7.06 7.34 4.14
CA ALA A 38 6.55 6.08 3.61
C ALA A 38 7.66 5.00 3.66
N THR A 39 7.36 3.86 4.28
CA THR A 39 8.37 2.84 4.59
C THR A 39 7.94 1.46 4.10
N GLN A 40 8.57 1.00 3.02
CA GLN A 40 8.42 -0.37 2.52
C GLN A 40 9.64 -1.23 2.90
N ASN A 41 9.38 -2.48 3.29
CA ASN A 41 10.36 -3.45 3.80
C ASN A 41 10.69 -4.57 2.80
N ASP A 42 10.26 -4.43 1.54
CA ASP A 42 10.48 -5.41 0.46
C ASP A 42 11.68 -5.08 -0.47
N GLY A 43 12.51 -4.11 -0.06
CA GLY A 43 13.72 -3.72 -0.78
C GLY A 43 13.40 -2.99 -2.09
N PRO A 44 14.12 -3.26 -3.19
CA PRO A 44 13.92 -2.56 -4.48
C PRO A 44 12.70 -3.06 -5.27
N LYS A 45 11.91 -4.00 -4.72
CA LYS A 45 10.74 -4.55 -5.39
C LYS A 45 9.57 -3.59 -5.27
N THR A 46 8.77 -3.51 -6.33
CA THR A 46 7.49 -2.81 -6.30
C THR A 46 6.43 -3.67 -5.61
N ILE A 47 5.40 -3.03 -5.07
CA ILE A 47 4.22 -3.71 -4.49
C ILE A 47 3.61 -4.69 -5.51
N GLU A 48 3.49 -4.28 -6.77
CA GLU A 48 2.97 -5.15 -7.85
C GLU A 48 3.84 -6.40 -8.09
N ALA A 49 5.17 -6.24 -8.02
CA ALA A 49 6.07 -7.37 -8.16
C ALA A 49 5.92 -8.34 -6.98
N ARG A 50 5.65 -7.80 -5.78
CA ARG A 50 5.37 -8.59 -4.58
C ARG A 50 4.04 -9.32 -4.68
N GLU A 51 2.99 -8.65 -5.11
CA GLU A 51 1.66 -9.25 -5.37
C GLU A 51 1.73 -10.39 -6.38
N ARG A 52 2.44 -10.20 -7.50
CA ARG A 52 2.65 -11.27 -8.50
C ARG A 52 3.38 -12.46 -7.89
N ALA A 53 4.42 -12.23 -7.09
CA ALA A 53 5.14 -13.32 -6.42
C ALA A 53 4.24 -14.09 -5.43
N MET A 54 3.39 -13.39 -4.67
CA MET A 54 2.42 -14.02 -3.78
C MET A 54 1.35 -14.81 -4.55
N THR A 55 0.86 -14.26 -5.67
CA THR A 55 -0.11 -14.92 -6.54
C THR A 55 0.43 -16.24 -7.07
N ILE A 56 1.67 -16.24 -7.57
CA ILE A 56 2.34 -17.46 -8.04
C ILE A 56 2.50 -18.47 -6.90
N ALA A 57 2.92 -18.02 -5.72
CA ALA A 57 3.07 -18.89 -4.54
C ALA A 57 1.73 -19.46 -4.05
N ASN A 58 0.63 -18.75 -4.27
CA ASN A 58 -0.72 -19.15 -3.89
C ASN A 58 -1.48 -19.84 -5.04
N ASN A 59 -0.79 -20.66 -5.83
CA ASN A 59 -1.37 -21.43 -6.95
C ASN A 59 -2.16 -20.56 -7.95
N SER A 60 -1.62 -19.40 -8.31
CA SER A 60 -2.24 -18.43 -9.22
C SER A 60 -3.52 -17.77 -8.69
N VAL A 61 -3.78 -17.83 -7.38
CA VAL A 61 -4.88 -17.11 -6.73
C VAL A 61 -4.33 -15.80 -6.14
N PRO A 62 -4.73 -14.62 -6.65
CA PRO A 62 -4.27 -13.35 -6.12
C PRO A 62 -4.68 -13.18 -4.66
N PRO A 63 -3.74 -12.78 -3.78
CA PRO A 63 -4.10 -12.45 -2.40
C PRO A 63 -4.94 -11.17 -2.35
N HIS A 64 -5.72 -10.99 -1.29
CA HIS A 64 -6.30 -9.69 -1.01
C HIS A 64 -5.21 -8.64 -0.79
N TYR A 65 -5.47 -7.42 -1.27
CA TYR A 65 -4.47 -6.35 -1.27
C TYR A 65 -4.01 -5.96 0.14
N GLU A 66 -4.86 -6.13 1.17
CA GLU A 66 -4.47 -5.96 2.58
C GLU A 66 -3.28 -6.86 2.99
N VAL A 67 -3.19 -8.07 2.44
CA VAL A 67 -2.13 -9.05 2.75
C VAL A 67 -0.84 -8.57 2.12
N VAL A 68 -0.92 -8.07 0.89
CA VAL A 68 0.21 -7.49 0.16
C VAL A 68 0.73 -6.25 0.90
N LEU A 69 -0.16 -5.35 1.33
CA LEU A 69 0.19 -4.16 2.09
C LEU A 69 0.85 -4.52 3.42
N ARG A 70 0.23 -5.42 4.18
CA ARG A 70 0.75 -5.88 5.48
C ARG A 70 2.15 -6.47 5.33
N ASP A 71 2.34 -7.41 4.42
CA ASP A 71 3.65 -8.04 4.21
C ASP A 71 4.71 -7.04 3.74
N THR A 72 4.35 -6.15 2.81
CA THR A 72 5.29 -5.17 2.23
C THR A 72 5.78 -4.18 3.28
N HIS A 73 4.93 -3.75 4.22
CA HIS A 73 5.27 -2.72 5.21
C HIS A 73 5.66 -3.30 6.57
N THR A 74 5.54 -4.63 6.76
CA THR A 74 5.98 -5.30 8.00
C THR A 74 7.50 -5.40 8.06
N ASN A 75 8.07 -4.96 9.16
CA ASN A 75 9.47 -5.15 9.45
C ASN A 75 9.76 -6.63 9.75
N LYS A 76 10.71 -7.23 9.02
CA LYS A 76 11.03 -8.66 9.15
C LYS A 76 11.62 -9.05 10.51
N LYS A 77 12.20 -8.10 11.25
CA LYS A 77 12.78 -8.31 12.59
C LYS A 77 11.77 -8.08 13.69
N THR A 78 11.08 -6.93 13.70
CA THR A 78 10.13 -6.59 14.78
C THR A 78 8.75 -7.20 14.58
N LYS A 79 8.43 -7.65 13.36
CA LYS A 79 7.11 -8.17 12.95
C LYS A 79 5.97 -7.16 13.06
N LEU A 80 6.30 -5.87 13.12
CA LEU A 80 5.34 -4.77 13.17
C LEU A 80 5.30 -4.02 11.84
N VAL A 81 4.14 -3.50 11.48
CA VAL A 81 3.97 -2.56 10.36
C VAL A 81 4.64 -1.25 10.76
N GLN A 82 5.59 -0.77 9.96
CA GLN A 82 6.34 0.46 10.28
C GLN A 82 5.73 1.72 9.66
N ASP A 83 5.00 1.55 8.57
CA ASP A 83 4.33 2.65 7.91
C ASP A 83 3.02 2.96 8.61
N LYS A 84 2.93 4.14 9.23
CA LYS A 84 1.76 4.57 10.00
C LYS A 84 0.51 4.70 9.15
N VAL A 85 0.64 5.12 7.89
CA VAL A 85 -0.52 5.26 6.99
C VAL A 85 -1.09 3.87 6.69
N VAL A 86 -0.21 2.90 6.43
CA VAL A 86 -0.64 1.53 6.18
C VAL A 86 -1.23 0.88 7.43
N ASP A 87 -0.67 1.16 8.61
CA ASP A 87 -1.21 0.66 9.87
C ASP A 87 -2.64 1.15 10.12
N GLU A 88 -2.90 2.45 9.90
CA GLU A 88 -4.25 3.02 9.97
C GLU A 88 -5.21 2.39 8.95
N ILE A 89 -4.77 2.21 7.70
CA ILE A 89 -5.59 1.56 6.66
C ILE A 89 -5.95 0.13 7.05
N LEU A 90 -4.99 -0.64 7.57
CA LEU A 90 -5.24 -2.01 8.02
C LEU A 90 -6.19 -2.06 9.22
N ALA A 91 -6.11 -1.09 10.13
CA ALA A 91 -7.04 -0.98 11.25
C ALA A 91 -8.47 -0.72 10.79
N VAL A 92 -8.68 0.20 9.84
CA VAL A 92 -10.00 0.50 9.26
C VAL A 92 -10.59 -0.73 8.56
N ILE A 93 -9.76 -1.48 7.82
CA ILE A 93 -10.21 -2.71 7.14
C ILE A 93 -10.65 -3.77 8.15
N GLU A 94 -9.90 -3.94 9.24
CA GLU A 94 -10.23 -4.91 10.28
C GLU A 94 -11.52 -4.52 11.03
N GLU A 95 -11.69 -3.23 11.35
CA GLU A 95 -12.92 -2.71 11.95
C GLU A 95 -14.14 -2.96 11.05
N ALA A 96 -14.02 -2.65 9.76
CA ALA A 96 -15.10 -2.88 8.79
C ALA A 96 -15.46 -4.38 8.70
N ARG A 97 -14.47 -5.26 8.72
CA ARG A 97 -14.69 -6.73 8.73
C ARG A 97 -15.42 -7.16 10.00
N GLN A 98 -15.02 -6.64 11.17
CA GLN A 98 -15.66 -6.99 12.43
C GLN A 98 -17.12 -6.54 12.48
N ILE A 99 -17.41 -5.34 11.96
CA ILE A 99 -18.79 -4.80 11.83
C ILE A 99 -19.62 -5.69 10.89
N GLN A 100 -19.07 -6.12 9.76
CA GLN A 100 -19.77 -7.04 8.86
C GLN A 100 -20.07 -8.38 9.53
N LEU A 101 -19.13 -8.94 10.28
CA LEU A 101 -19.31 -10.20 11.01
C LEU A 101 -20.39 -10.08 12.09
N THR A 102 -20.43 -8.98 12.85
CA THR A 102 -21.49 -8.77 13.86
C THR A 102 -22.86 -8.63 13.23
N HIS A 103 -22.98 -7.90 12.12
CA HIS A 103 -24.25 -7.80 11.37
C HIS A 103 -24.72 -9.17 10.86
N LEU A 104 -23.83 -10.00 10.31
CA LEU A 104 -24.18 -11.35 9.85
C LEU A 104 -24.60 -12.26 11.02
N SER A 105 -23.92 -12.17 12.16
CA SER A 105 -24.30 -12.93 13.36
C SER A 105 -25.67 -12.54 13.89
N GLN A 106 -26.02 -11.25 13.87
CA GLN A 106 -27.34 -10.75 14.30
C GLN A 106 -28.46 -11.13 13.33
N ALA A 107 -28.17 -11.14 12.02
CA ALA A 107 -29.11 -11.60 11.01
C ALA A 107 -29.43 -13.10 11.16
N GLY A 108 -28.42 -13.92 11.48
CA GLY A 108 -28.59 -15.35 11.78
C GLY A 108 -29.44 -15.61 13.02
N SER A 109 -29.25 -14.84 14.10
CA SER A 109 -30.04 -14.99 15.34
C SER A 109 -31.50 -14.55 15.21
N ASN A 110 -31.81 -13.65 14.28
CA ASN A 110 -33.19 -13.16 14.07
C ASN A 110 -34.03 -14.10 13.19
N ALA A 111 -33.42 -15.04 12.45
CA ALA A 111 -34.13 -15.99 11.61
C ALA A 111 -34.76 -17.16 12.40
N GLU A 112 -34.24 -17.49 13.58
CA GLU A 112 -34.78 -18.57 14.44
C GLU A 112 -35.94 -18.13 15.34
N ASN A 113 -36.26 -16.82 15.37
CA ASN A 113 -37.27 -16.24 16.27
C ASN A 113 -38.62 -15.96 15.57
N LEU A 114 -38.91 -16.64 14.46
CA LEU A 114 -40.24 -16.59 13.86
C LEU A 114 -41.22 -17.39 14.73
N PRO A 115 -42.33 -16.78 15.22
CA PRO A 115 -43.32 -17.54 15.97
C PRO A 115 -43.89 -18.63 15.07
N ARG A 116 -43.78 -19.88 15.51
CA ARG A 116 -44.44 -21.02 14.87
C ARG A 116 -45.94 -20.76 14.90
N ALA A 117 -46.50 -20.43 13.74
CA ALA A 117 -47.94 -20.21 13.59
C ALA A 117 -48.69 -21.46 14.10
N LYS A 118 -49.63 -21.24 15.03
CA LYS A 118 -50.57 -22.27 15.50
C LYS A 118 -51.67 -22.47 14.48
#